data_AF-B4LYU2-F1
#
_entry.id   AF-B4LYU2-F1
#
_cell.length_a   1.000
_cell.length_b   1.000
_cell.length_c   1.000
_cell.angle_alpha   90.00
_cell.angle_beta   90.00
_cell.angle_gamma   90.00
#
_symmetry.space_group_name_H-M   'P 1'
#
loop_
_entity.id
_entity.type
_entity.pdbx_description
1 polymer ?
#
loop_
_entity_poly.entity_id
_entity_poly.type
_entity_poly.pdbx_seq_one_letter_code
_entity_poly.pdbx_strand_id
1 'polypeptide(L)'
;MSVHSWLHYSHGSLPQDAVAAGHDSDGDTIFIGRAFYNNDMLPAKIIPNKGKAYVAYAGQEVELENYEVLSGHNYVWLPGANGEVPIGAVPVGRNVDGEELYAGRGYHAGSLTVGKVHPSHGCLYIPYDSEEVKIFEYEVLSRLMR
;
A
#
# COMPACT_ATOMS: atom_id res chain seq x y z
N MET A 1 5.27 -4.98 22.48
CA MET A 1 4.46 -3.82 22.05
C MET A 1 5.07 -3.24 20.79
N SER A 2 4.69 -3.73 19.61
CA SER A 2 5.04 -3.06 18.35
C SER A 2 3.88 -2.15 17.97
N VAL A 3 3.89 -0.94 18.52
CA VAL A 3 2.86 0.06 18.26
C VAL A 3 3.14 0.63 16.87
N HIS A 4 2.45 0.09 15.86
CA HIS A 4 2.35 0.79 14.58
C HIS A 4 1.35 1.92 14.78
N SER A 5 1.77 3.16 14.57
CA SER A 5 0.88 4.31 14.60
C SER A 5 0.32 4.56 13.21
N TRP A 6 -0.99 4.32 13.08
CA TRP A 6 -1.79 4.85 11.99
C TRP A 6 -2.36 6.19 12.45
N LEU A 7 -2.00 7.25 11.73
CA LEU A 7 -2.43 8.60 12.04
C LEU A 7 -3.11 9.18 10.81
N HIS A 8 -4.22 9.86 11.03
CA HIS A 8 -5.02 10.47 9.99
C HIS A 8 -4.31 11.68 9.40
N TYR A 9 -4.22 11.73 8.06
CA TYR A 9 -3.66 12.82 7.31
C TYR A 9 -4.52 13.14 6.09
N SER A 10 -4.31 14.34 5.55
CA SER A 10 -4.91 14.83 4.31
C SER A 10 -4.01 15.89 3.67
N HIS A 11 -4.32 16.26 2.42
CA HIS A 11 -3.65 17.33 1.67
C HIS A 11 -2.12 17.21 1.62
N GLY A 12 -1.61 15.98 1.54
CA GLY A 12 -0.19 15.68 1.38
C GLY A 12 0.64 15.79 2.66
N SER A 13 0.00 16.01 3.81
CA SER A 13 0.69 16.00 5.10
C SER A 13 1.17 14.59 5.44
N LEU A 14 2.37 14.48 6.01
CA LEU A 14 2.96 13.21 6.43
C LEU A 14 3.41 13.28 7.90
N PRO A 15 3.39 12.15 8.63
CA PRO A 15 4.03 12.03 9.92
C PRO A 15 5.56 12.10 9.78
N GLN A 16 6.23 12.40 10.89
CA GLN A 16 7.65 12.06 11.01
C GLN A 16 7.83 10.55 10.83
N ASP A 17 8.92 10.15 10.17
CA ASP A 17 9.26 8.74 9.91
C ASP A 17 8.22 8.00 9.05
N ALA A 18 7.55 8.72 8.14
CA ALA A 18 6.69 8.11 7.13
C ALA A 18 7.48 7.09 6.28
N VAL A 19 6.87 5.94 6.01
CA VAL A 19 7.54 4.84 5.30
C VAL A 19 7.44 5.05 3.79
N ALA A 20 8.57 5.37 3.16
CA ALA A 20 8.67 5.43 1.70
C ALA A 20 8.48 4.03 1.09
N ALA A 21 7.66 3.94 0.04
CA ALA A 21 7.29 2.70 -0.61
C ALA A 21 7.83 2.58 -2.04
N GLY A 22 8.16 3.69 -2.69
CA GLY A 22 8.76 3.72 -4.02
C GLY A 22 8.67 5.09 -4.67
N HIS A 23 8.54 5.13 -5.99
CA HIS A 23 8.38 6.36 -6.77
C HIS A 23 7.28 6.18 -7.82
N ASP A 24 6.63 7.28 -8.18
CA ASP A 24 5.70 7.34 -9.31
C ASP A 24 6.46 7.60 -10.63
N SER A 25 5.77 7.47 -11.77
CA SER A 25 6.40 7.57 -13.10
C SER A 25 6.97 8.96 -13.42
N ASP A 26 6.51 10.00 -12.72
CA ASP A 26 7.03 11.37 -12.79
C ASP A 26 8.17 11.64 -11.78
N GLY A 27 8.55 10.63 -10.99
CA GLY A 27 9.61 10.71 -9.98
C GLY A 27 9.12 11.13 -8.60
N ASP A 28 7.83 11.41 -8.40
CA ASP A 28 7.30 11.72 -7.08
C ASP A 28 7.47 10.54 -6.11
N THR A 29 7.90 10.82 -4.88
CA THR A 29 8.02 9.78 -3.85
C THR A 29 6.65 9.27 -3.43
N ILE A 30 6.49 7.94 -3.40
CA ILE A 30 5.29 7.26 -2.90
C ILE A 30 5.53 6.82 -1.45
N PHE A 31 4.52 7.03 -0.60
CA PHE A 31 4.48 6.52 0.77
C PHE A 31 3.35 5.50 0.93
N ILE A 32 3.53 4.55 1.86
CA ILE A 32 2.49 3.58 2.18
C ILE A 32 1.55 4.10 3.27
N GLY A 33 0.26 3.97 3.01
CA GLY A 33 -0.79 4.19 3.98
C GLY A 33 -1.91 3.17 3.86
N ARG A 34 -3.05 3.53 4.43
CA ARG A 34 -4.33 2.84 4.22
C ARG A 34 -5.47 3.83 4.18
N ALA A 35 -6.57 3.45 3.53
CA ALA A 35 -7.77 4.26 3.47
C ALA A 35 -9.02 3.37 3.51
N PHE A 36 -10.07 3.87 4.15
CA PHE A 36 -11.36 3.21 4.19
C PHE A 36 -12.17 3.53 2.94
N TYR A 37 -12.59 2.51 2.20
CA TYR A 37 -13.40 2.66 1.00
C TYR A 37 -14.30 1.45 0.80
N ASN A 38 -15.59 1.70 0.56
CA ASN A 38 -16.61 0.68 0.31
C ASN A 38 -16.63 -0.49 1.32
N ASN A 39 -16.50 -0.18 2.62
CA ASN A 39 -16.43 -1.14 3.74
C ASN A 39 -15.12 -1.94 3.88
N ASP A 40 -14.13 -1.68 3.03
CA ASP A 40 -12.79 -2.23 3.15
C ASP A 40 -11.84 -1.21 3.76
N MET A 41 -10.89 -1.68 4.58
CA MET A 41 -9.67 -0.94 4.85
C MET A 41 -8.61 -1.40 3.85
N LEU A 42 -8.18 -0.52 2.94
CA LEU A 42 -7.33 -0.85 1.80
C LEU A 42 -5.93 -0.26 1.95
N PRO A 43 -4.85 -0.99 1.58
CA PRO A 43 -3.53 -0.39 1.37
C PRO A 43 -3.59 0.74 0.33
N ALA A 44 -2.92 1.86 0.61
CA ALA A 44 -3.00 3.07 -0.19
C ALA A 44 -1.63 3.58 -0.65
N LYS A 45 -1.57 4.01 -1.91
CA LYS A 45 -0.49 4.78 -2.53
C LYS A 45 -0.67 6.25 -2.16
N ILE A 46 0.22 6.83 -1.37
CA ILE A 46 0.14 8.24 -0.97
C ILE A 46 1.21 9.04 -1.70
N ILE A 47 0.80 10.10 -2.40
CA ILE A 47 1.72 11.02 -3.08
C ILE A 47 1.55 12.43 -2.49
N PRO A 48 2.47 12.87 -1.61
CA PRO A 48 2.38 14.17 -0.94
C PRO A 48 2.31 15.35 -1.91
N ASN A 49 3.11 15.34 -2.98
CA ASN A 49 3.16 16.41 -3.97
C ASN A 49 1.82 16.56 -4.73
N LYS A 50 1.03 15.50 -4.84
CA LYS A 50 -0.32 15.51 -5.42
C LYS A 50 -1.39 15.80 -4.36
N GLY A 51 -1.06 15.67 -3.08
CA GLY A 51 -1.96 15.90 -1.95
C GLY A 51 -3.00 14.79 -1.74
N LYS A 52 -2.83 13.63 -2.39
CA LYS A 52 -3.85 12.59 -2.51
C LYS A 52 -3.34 11.20 -2.09
N ALA A 53 -4.29 10.32 -1.79
CA ALA A 53 -4.08 8.88 -1.71
C ALA A 53 -4.86 8.17 -2.82
N TYR A 54 -4.37 7.01 -3.23
CA TYR A 54 -4.97 6.18 -4.25
C TYR A 54 -5.09 4.75 -3.75
N VAL A 55 -6.24 4.11 -3.96
CA VAL A 55 -6.46 2.70 -3.64
C VAL A 55 -6.95 1.95 -4.88
N ALA A 56 -6.55 0.69 -4.98
CA ALA A 56 -7.01 -0.24 -5.99
C ALA A 56 -8.32 -0.91 -5.55
N TYR A 57 -9.41 -0.67 -6.28
CA TYR A 57 -10.71 -1.25 -5.98
C TYR A 57 -11.55 -1.52 -7.23
N ALA A 58 -12.02 -2.77 -7.37
CA ALA A 58 -13.01 -3.18 -8.37
C ALA A 58 -12.68 -2.74 -9.81
N GLY A 59 -11.43 -2.91 -10.24
CA GLY A 59 -10.98 -2.53 -11.58
C GLY A 59 -10.50 -1.08 -11.70
N GLN A 60 -10.58 -0.27 -10.65
CA GLN A 60 -10.29 1.17 -10.72
C GLN A 60 -9.21 1.62 -9.74
N GLU A 61 -8.49 2.68 -10.13
CA GLU A 61 -7.78 3.56 -9.21
C GLU A 61 -8.77 4.57 -8.62
N VAL A 62 -8.92 4.55 -7.31
CA VAL A 62 -9.82 5.45 -6.58
C VAL A 62 -8.98 6.50 -5.85
N GLU A 63 -9.15 7.76 -6.23
CA GLU A 63 -8.54 8.91 -5.54
C GLU A 63 -9.31 9.26 -4.26
N LEU A 64 -8.57 9.47 -3.17
CA LEU A 64 -9.10 9.77 -1.84
C LEU A 64 -8.33 10.92 -1.18
N GLU A 65 -9.04 11.73 -0.41
CA GLU A 65 -8.46 12.87 0.33
C GLU A 65 -8.13 12.53 1.79
N ASN A 66 -8.76 11.49 2.33
CA ASN A 66 -8.63 11.06 3.71
C ASN A 66 -7.94 9.71 3.77
N TYR A 67 -6.84 9.62 4.51
CA TYR A 67 -6.03 8.42 4.61
C TYR A 67 -5.23 8.40 5.92
N GLU A 68 -4.75 7.22 6.28
CA GLU A 68 -3.78 7.05 7.36
C GLU A 68 -2.41 6.70 6.77
N VAL A 69 -1.36 7.33 7.26
CA VAL A 69 0.02 7.06 6.81
C VAL A 69 0.71 6.11 7.78
N LEU A 70 1.45 5.13 7.25
CA LEU A 70 2.31 4.30 8.09
C LEU A 70 3.57 5.06 8.50
N SER A 71 3.86 5.07 9.79
CA SER A 71 5.06 5.67 10.38
C SER A 71 5.88 4.65 11.17
N GLY A 72 7.21 4.85 11.20
CA GLY A 72 8.16 4.12 12.04
C GLY A 72 9.28 3.42 11.27
N HIS A 73 10.00 2.54 11.98
CA HIS A 73 11.23 1.92 11.49
C HIS A 73 11.17 0.38 11.52
N ASN A 74 12.25 -0.24 11.03
CA ASN A 74 12.44 -1.71 10.97
C ASN A 74 11.42 -2.41 10.05
N TYR A 75 11.11 -1.77 8.92
CA TYR A 75 10.39 -2.39 7.82
C TYR A 75 11.37 -2.82 6.72
N VAL A 76 11.03 -3.90 6.04
CA VAL A 76 11.76 -4.44 4.90
C VAL A 76 10.74 -4.88 3.86
N TRP A 77 11.13 -4.81 2.59
CA TRP A 77 10.36 -5.35 1.48
C TRP A 77 10.93 -6.71 1.13
N LEU A 78 10.11 -7.75 1.26
CA LEU A 78 10.49 -9.14 1.01
C LEU A 78 9.78 -9.66 -0.24
N PRO A 79 10.41 -10.51 -1.06
CA PRO A 79 9.78 -11.04 -2.26
C PRO A 79 8.54 -11.88 -1.93
N GLY A 80 7.55 -11.81 -2.81
CA GLY A 80 6.35 -12.65 -2.80
C GLY A 80 5.77 -12.79 -4.20
N ALA A 81 4.95 -13.80 -4.43
CA ALA A 81 4.29 -13.99 -5.70
C ALA A 81 2.97 -14.75 -5.54
N ASN A 82 2.06 -14.60 -6.50
CA ASN A 82 0.85 -15.43 -6.60
C ASN A 82 0.00 -15.53 -5.31
N GLY A 83 -0.09 -14.44 -4.54
CA GLY A 83 -0.82 -14.38 -3.26
C GLY A 83 0.02 -14.72 -2.03
N GLU A 84 1.27 -15.17 -2.21
CA GLU A 84 2.16 -15.46 -1.09
C GLU A 84 2.48 -14.19 -0.31
N VAL A 85 2.45 -14.34 1.03
CA VAL A 85 2.85 -13.33 2.00
C VAL A 85 3.96 -13.91 2.90
N PRO A 86 5.12 -13.26 2.98
CA PRO A 86 6.25 -13.78 3.75
C PRO A 86 6.01 -13.68 5.26
N ILE A 87 6.74 -14.49 6.03
CA ILE A 87 6.71 -14.41 7.50
C ILE A 87 7.10 -13.00 7.94
N GLY A 88 6.32 -12.42 8.85
CA GLY A 88 6.51 -11.05 9.33
C GLY A 88 5.91 -9.98 8.42
N ALA A 89 5.17 -10.35 7.38
CA ALA A 89 4.33 -9.41 6.64
C ALA A 89 3.39 -8.63 7.58
N VAL A 90 3.22 -7.34 7.31
CA VAL A 90 2.40 -6.44 8.12
C VAL A 90 1.01 -6.36 7.50
N PRO A 91 -0.06 -6.82 8.18
CA PRO A 91 -1.42 -6.55 7.73
C PRO A 91 -1.66 -5.04 7.72
N VAL A 92 -2.04 -4.50 6.58
CA VAL A 92 -2.30 -3.06 6.39
C VAL A 92 -3.80 -2.78 6.34
N GLY A 93 -4.58 -3.76 5.90
CA GLY A 93 -6.00 -3.62 5.69
C GLY A 93 -6.76 -4.92 5.90
N ARG A 94 -8.07 -4.85 5.69
CA ARG A 94 -8.99 -5.99 5.75
C ARG A 94 -10.19 -5.69 4.86
N ASN A 95 -10.60 -6.67 4.06
CA ASN A 95 -11.81 -6.53 3.25
C ASN A 95 -13.08 -6.83 4.09
N VAL A 96 -14.24 -6.59 3.48
CA VAL A 96 -15.55 -6.80 4.10
C VAL A 96 -15.81 -8.25 4.56
N ASP A 97 -15.20 -9.23 3.89
CA ASP A 97 -15.29 -10.66 4.24
C ASP A 97 -14.35 -11.06 5.39
N GLY A 98 -13.51 -10.13 5.84
CA GLY A 98 -12.59 -10.31 6.95
C GLY A 98 -11.19 -10.80 6.56
N GLU A 99 -10.90 -10.96 5.26
CA GLU A 99 -9.58 -11.34 4.77
C GLU A 99 -8.58 -10.19 4.96
N GLU A 100 -7.41 -10.52 5.52
CA GLU A 100 -6.33 -9.54 5.69
C GLU A 100 -5.71 -9.16 4.35
N LEU A 101 -5.48 -7.86 4.20
CA LEU A 101 -4.84 -7.27 3.05
C LEU A 101 -3.48 -6.71 3.44
N TYR A 102 -2.50 -6.92 2.56
CA TYR A 102 -1.12 -6.55 2.81
C TYR A 102 -0.68 -5.47 1.83
N ALA A 103 0.25 -4.61 2.25
CA ALA A 103 0.92 -3.72 1.32
C ALA A 103 1.95 -4.51 0.53
N GLY A 104 1.83 -4.48 -0.80
CA GLY A 104 2.90 -4.92 -1.69
C GLY A 104 3.25 -3.84 -2.69
N ARG A 105 4.42 -3.96 -3.31
CA ARG A 105 4.86 -3.06 -4.37
C ARG A 105 5.41 -3.85 -5.56
N GLY A 106 5.28 -3.26 -6.75
CA GLY A 106 5.77 -3.84 -7.98
C GLY A 106 6.14 -2.75 -9.00
N TYR A 107 6.95 -3.14 -9.99
CA TYR A 107 7.28 -2.25 -11.10
C TYR A 107 6.17 -2.25 -12.14
N HIS A 108 5.73 -1.05 -12.55
CA HIS A 108 4.77 -0.88 -13.63
C HIS A 108 4.98 0.47 -14.33
N ALA A 109 5.14 0.46 -15.66
CA ALA A 109 5.21 1.67 -16.49
C ALA A 109 6.22 2.76 -16.00
N GLY A 110 7.37 2.36 -15.46
CA GLY A 110 8.39 3.28 -14.94
C GLY A 110 8.20 3.68 -13.47
N SER A 111 7.13 3.21 -12.83
CA SER A 111 6.84 3.39 -11.42
C SER A 111 7.25 2.16 -10.61
N LEU A 112 7.74 2.37 -9.39
CA LEU A 112 7.77 1.35 -8.33
C LEU A 112 6.67 1.72 -7.34
N THR A 113 5.48 1.15 -7.53
CA THR A 113 4.28 1.60 -6.82
C THR A 113 3.73 0.54 -5.89
N VAL A 114 3.09 1.03 -4.83
CA VAL A 114 2.48 0.23 -3.79
C VAL A 114 0.99 0.02 -4.07
N GLY A 115 0.46 -1.08 -3.56
CA GLY A 115 -0.94 -1.44 -3.64
C GLY A 115 -1.32 -2.57 -2.69
N LYS A 116 -2.44 -3.23 -3.00
CA LYS A 116 -3.07 -4.28 -2.20
C LYS A 116 -2.64 -5.66 -2.67
N VAL A 117 -1.87 -6.38 -1.85
CA VAL A 117 -1.74 -7.83 -1.99
C VAL A 117 -3.00 -8.46 -1.41
N HIS A 118 -3.66 -9.26 -2.22
CA HIS A 118 -4.89 -9.96 -1.86
C HIS A 118 -4.62 -11.47 -1.95
N PRO A 119 -4.31 -12.13 -0.82
CA PRO A 119 -3.83 -13.52 -0.81
C PRO A 119 -4.74 -14.49 -1.56
N SER A 120 -6.05 -14.46 -1.33
CA SER A 120 -7.03 -15.35 -1.98
C SER A 120 -7.19 -15.07 -3.48
N HIS A 121 -6.89 -13.86 -3.95
CA HIS A 121 -6.91 -13.50 -5.38
C HIS A 121 -5.57 -13.81 -6.06
N GLY A 122 -4.54 -14.17 -5.31
CA GLY A 122 -3.27 -14.58 -5.88
C GLY A 122 -2.46 -13.46 -6.52
N CYS A 123 -2.62 -12.20 -6.11
CA CYS A 123 -1.91 -11.09 -6.76
C CYS A 123 -1.77 -9.82 -5.90
N LEU A 124 -0.88 -8.94 -6.35
CA LEU A 124 -0.85 -7.52 -6.03
C LEU A 124 -1.75 -6.76 -7.01
N TYR A 125 -2.60 -5.90 -6.47
CA TYR A 125 -3.37 -4.89 -7.19
C TYR A 125 -2.78 -3.50 -6.92
N ILE A 126 -2.34 -2.80 -7.96
CA ILE A 126 -1.87 -1.41 -7.83
C ILE A 126 -2.87 -0.44 -8.47
N PRO A 127 -3.11 0.73 -7.85
CA PRO A 127 -3.78 1.84 -8.51
C PRO A 127 -2.79 2.54 -9.45
N TYR A 128 -3.13 2.61 -10.75
CA TYR A 128 -2.30 3.28 -11.74
C TYR A 128 -3.11 3.72 -12.95
N ASP A 129 -3.00 5.00 -13.31
CA ASP A 129 -3.59 5.59 -14.53
C ASP A 129 -5.08 5.26 -14.70
N SER A 130 -5.86 5.51 -13.64
CA SER A 130 -7.31 5.21 -13.55
C SER A 130 -7.69 3.73 -13.45
N GLU A 131 -6.74 2.80 -13.53
CA GLU A 131 -6.99 1.36 -13.53
C GLU A 131 -6.48 0.66 -12.25
N GLU A 132 -7.10 -0.48 -11.92
CA GLU A 132 -6.55 -1.45 -10.98
C GLU A 132 -5.72 -2.51 -11.74
N VAL A 133 -4.40 -2.37 -11.70
CA VAL A 133 -3.48 -3.24 -12.44
C VAL A 133 -3.07 -4.45 -11.58
N LYS A 134 -3.14 -5.64 -12.17
CA LYS A 134 -2.71 -6.91 -11.55
C LYS A 134 -1.22 -7.19 -11.79
N ILE A 135 -0.51 -7.55 -10.72
CA ILE A 135 0.89 -7.95 -10.72
C ILE A 135 1.04 -9.26 -9.93
N PHE A 136 1.75 -10.24 -10.50
CA PHE A 136 1.92 -11.56 -9.89
C PHE A 136 3.23 -11.76 -9.14
N GLU A 137 4.26 -10.98 -9.45
CA GLU A 137 5.55 -10.96 -8.75
C GLU A 137 5.78 -9.59 -8.13
N TYR A 138 5.97 -9.55 -6.82
CA TYR A 138 5.98 -8.32 -6.06
C TYR A 138 6.87 -8.44 -4.82
N GLU A 139 7.02 -7.34 -4.10
CA GLU A 139 7.56 -7.35 -2.74
C GLU A 139 6.44 -7.01 -1.75
N VAL A 140 6.47 -7.60 -0.57
CA VAL A 140 5.51 -7.39 0.52
C VAL A 140 6.20 -6.65 1.66
N LEU A 141 5.50 -5.68 2.24
CA LEU A 141 5.97 -4.96 3.41
C LEU A 141 5.98 -5.88 4.63
N SER A 142 7.14 -6.04 5.24
CA SER A 142 7.36 -6.93 6.39
C SER A 142 8.15 -6.25 7.49
N ARG A 143 8.07 -6.80 8.70
CA ARG A 143 8.95 -6.44 9.82
C ARG A 143 10.30 -7.14 9.68
N LEU A 144 11.37 -6.39 9.90
CA LEU A 144 12.67 -7.00 10.12
C LEU A 144 12.63 -7.71 11.48
N MET A 145 12.56 -9.05 11.46
CA MET A 145 12.65 -9.87 12.66
C MET A 145 14.11 -9.85 13.16
N ARG A 146 14.29 -9.49 14.43
CA ARG A 146 15.57 -9.59 15.14
C ARG A 146 15.62 -10.86 15.96
#